data_AF-A0A943DFE3-F1
#
_entry.id   AF-A0A943DFE3-F1
#
_cell.length_a   1.000
_cell.length_b   1.000
_cell.length_c   1.000
_cell.angle_alpha   90.00
_cell.angle_beta   90.00
_cell.angle_gamma   90.00
#
_symmetry.space_group_name_H-M   'P 1'
#
loop_
_entity.id
_entity.type
_entity.pdbx_description
1 polymer ?
#
loop_
_entity_poly.entity_id
_entity_poly.type
_entity_poly.pdbx_seq_one_letter_code
_entity_poly.pdbx_strand_id
1 'polypeptide(L)' 'MKYADKLQDLIDLEYPSQKLYPGIIQDIYNLTKCIRRGENIGDISFFSLARRFVDETMDYKSEILVVLKQLEKELKKEN' A
#
# COMPACT_ATOMS: atom_id res chain seq x y z
N MET A 1 -10.67 2.77 6.81
CA MET A 1 -9.42 2.24 7.43
C MET A 1 -9.18 0.74 7.23
N LYS A 2 -10.21 -0.10 7.10
CA LYS A 2 -10.09 -1.57 6.92
C LYS A 2 -9.08 -2.01 5.85
N TYR A 3 -8.94 -1.26 4.75
CA TYR A 3 -8.00 -1.62 3.67
C TYR A 3 -6.54 -1.29 4.02
N ALA A 4 -6.27 -0.30 4.87
CA ALA A 4 -4.91 -0.01 5.34
C ALA A 4 -4.39 -1.12 6.27
N ASP A 5 -5.25 -1.62 7.17
CA ASP A 5 -4.92 -2.76 8.04
C ASP A 5 -4.65 -4.02 7.19
N LYS A 6 -5.53 -4.31 6.22
CA LYS A 6 -5.36 -5.44 5.32
C LYS A 6 -4.06 -5.37 4.50
N LEU A 7 -3.64 -4.18 4.07
CA LEU A 7 -2.35 -4.01 3.39
C LEU A 7 -1.17 -4.30 4.31
N GLN A 8 -1.23 -3.90 5.59
CA GLN A 8 -0.18 -4.25 6.56
C GLN A 8 -0.11 -5.76 6.76
N ASP A 9 -1.24 -6.43 6.96
CA ASP A 9 -1.29 -7.87 7.15
C ASP A 9 -0.71 -8.62 5.94
N LEU A 10 -1.05 -8.21 4.72
CA LEU A 10 -0.50 -8.80 3.50
C LEU A 10 1.01 -8.56 3.36
N ILE A 11 1.51 -7.36 3.66
CA ILE A 11 2.94 -7.08 3.63
C ILE A 11 3.69 -7.87 4.71
N ASP A 12 3.12 -7.97 5.91
CA ASP A 12 3.70 -8.73 7.01
C ASP A 12 3.76 -10.23 6.70
N LEU A 13 2.82 -10.74 5.89
CA LEU A 13 2.77 -12.12 5.44
C LEU A 13 3.68 -12.42 4.24
N GLU A 14 3.57 -11.63 3.17
CA GLU A 14 4.20 -11.92 1.87
C GLU A 14 5.60 -11.31 1.76
N TYR A 15 5.85 -10.19 2.44
CA TYR A 15 7.08 -9.39 2.30
C TYR A 15 7.68 -8.96 3.67
N PRO A 16 7.84 -9.88 4.65
CA PRO A 16 8.18 -9.55 6.03
C PRO A 16 9.54 -8.86 6.20
N SER A 17 10.50 -9.14 5.31
CA SER A 17 11.83 -8.53 5.35
C SER A 17 11.85 -7.21 4.60
N GLN A 18 11.17 -7.11 3.47
CA GLN A 18 11.22 -5.97 2.56
C GLN A 18 10.57 -4.73 3.17
N LYS A 19 9.64 -4.87 4.13
CA LYS A 19 9.11 -3.74 4.90
C LYS A 19 10.18 -2.99 5.72
N LEU A 20 11.32 -3.63 5.98
CA LEU A 20 12.43 -3.05 6.76
C LEU A 20 13.46 -2.31 5.90
N TYR A 21 13.43 -2.45 4.58
CA TYR A 21 14.43 -1.87 3.67
C TYR A 21 13.79 -0.88 2.68
N PRO A 22 14.53 0.14 2.23
CA PRO A 22 14.03 1.09 1.23
C PRO A 22 13.55 0.38 -0.04
N GLY A 23 12.35 0.73 -0.49
CA GLY A 23 11.70 0.14 -1.67
C GLY A 23 10.19 0.27 -1.60
N ILE A 24 9.50 -0.16 -2.65
CA ILE A 24 8.04 0.02 -2.77
C ILE A 24 7.24 -0.69 -1.68
N ILE A 25 7.72 -1.83 -1.18
CA ILE A 25 7.08 -2.52 -0.06
C ILE A 25 7.10 -1.64 1.19
N GLN A 26 8.23 -1.04 1.52
CA GLN A 26 8.35 -0.14 2.65
C GLN A 26 7.54 1.14 2.45
N ASP A 27 7.50 1.69 1.22
CA ASP A 27 6.67 2.85 0.89
C ASP A 27 5.19 2.57 1.17
N ILE A 28 4.65 1.45 0.68
CA ILE A 28 3.27 1.04 0.92
C ILE A 28 3.04 0.76 2.42
N TYR A 29 3.98 0.10 3.08
CA TYR A 29 3.87 -0.17 4.53
C TYR A 29 3.84 1.12 5.35
N ASN A 30 4.63 2.12 5.00
CA ASN A 30 4.61 3.42 5.67
C ASN A 30 3.33 4.20 5.38
N LEU A 31 2.83 4.17 4.13
CA LEU A 31 1.54 4.75 3.77
C LEU A 31 0.42 4.24 4.67
N THR A 32 0.33 2.92 4.87
CA THR A 32 -0.71 2.35 5.74
C THR A 32 -0.58 2.85 7.18
N LYS A 33 0.64 3.06 7.70
CA LYS A 33 0.85 3.63 9.05
C LYS A 33 0.38 5.09 9.13
N CYS A 34 0.68 5.91 8.12
CA CYS A 34 0.22 7.29 8.06
C CYS A 34 -1.32 7.36 8.08
N ILE A 35 -1.98 6.53 7.27
CA ILE A 35 -3.44 6.45 7.22
C ILE A 35 -4.02 6.05 8.58
N ARG A 36 -3.48 5.01 9.23
CA ARG A 36 -3.94 4.56 10.55
C ARG A 36 -3.80 5.62 11.63
N ARG A 37 -2.81 6.51 11.50
CA ARG A 37 -2.58 7.64 12.42
C ARG A 37 -3.41 8.88 12.10
N GLY A 38 -4.16 8.87 11.00
CA GLY A 38 -4.89 10.06 10.52
C GLY A 38 -3.95 11.18 10.06
N GLU A 39 -2.73 10.84 9.65
CA GLU A 39 -1.78 11.81 9.09
C GLU A 39 -2.23 12.24 7.69
N ASN A 40 -1.91 13.48 7.31
CA ASN A 40 -2.16 13.96 5.95
C ASN A 40 -1.19 13.26 4.99
N ILE A 41 -1.74 12.38 4.14
CA ILE A 41 -0.97 11.60 3.17
C ILE A 41 -0.65 12.36 1.87
N GLY A 42 -1.18 13.57 1.70
CA GLY A 42 -1.01 14.37 0.48
C GLY A 42 -1.60 13.73 -0.77
N ASP A 43 -1.22 14.25 -1.93
CA ASP A 43 -1.67 13.73 -3.23
C ASP A 43 -0.82 12.51 -3.63
N ILE A 44 -1.32 11.32 -3.31
CA ILE A 44 -0.66 10.06 -3.63
C ILE A 44 -1.22 9.48 -4.93
N SER A 45 -0.32 9.19 -5.86
CA SER A 45 -0.63 8.41 -7.06
C SER A 45 -0.64 6.91 -6.75
N PHE A 46 -1.83 6.36 -6.48
CA PHE A 46 -2.02 4.91 -6.32
C PHE A 46 -1.63 4.11 -7.57
N PHE A 47 -1.75 4.71 -8.75
CA PHE A 47 -1.27 4.12 -10.00
C PHE A 47 0.25 3.95 -9.99
N SER A 48 0.99 4.98 -9.56
CA SER A 48 2.45 4.91 -9.48
C SER A 48 2.92 3.89 -8.44
N LEU A 49 2.21 3.79 -7.30
CA LEU A 49 2.49 2.77 -6.29
C LEU A 49 2.30 1.36 -6.86
N ALA A 50 1.17 1.10 -7.52
CA ALA A 50 0.89 -0.20 -8.12
C ALA A 50 1.91 -0.56 -9.22
N ARG A 51 2.31 0.41 -10.06
CA ARG A 51 3.29 0.18 -11.12
C ARG A 51 4.66 -0.19 -10.56
N ARG A 52 5.15 0.60 -9.59
CA ARG A 52 6.41 0.31 -8.89
C ARG A 52 6.37 -1.01 -8.14
N PHE A 53 5.22 -1.37 -7.56
CA PHE A 53 5.05 -2.65 -6.87
C PHE A 53 5.33 -3.79 -7.83
N VAL A 54 4.67 -3.78 -8.99
CA VAL A 54 4.86 -4.78 -10.02
C VAL A 54 6.30 -4.80 -10.55
N ASP A 55 6.91 -3.64 -10.77
CA ASP A 55 8.26 -3.57 -11.34
C ASP A 55 9.35 -4.05 -10.36
N GLU A 56 9.22 -3.75 -9.06
CA GLU A 56 10.21 -4.14 -8.05
C GLU A 56 9.99 -5.59 -7.55
N THR A 57 8.75 -6.08 -7.51
CA THR A 57 8.43 -7.43 -6.99
C THR A 57 8.26 -8.49 -8.08
N MET A 58 7.98 -8.06 -9.32
CA MET A 58 7.50 -8.93 -10.40
C MET A 58 6.20 -9.68 -10.07
N ASP A 59 5.45 -9.25 -9.05
CA ASP A 59 4.23 -9.90 -8.60
C ASP A 59 2.97 -9.22 -9.18
N TYR A 60 2.60 -9.66 -10.38
CA TYR A 60 1.44 -9.15 -11.11
C TYR A 60 0.09 -9.62 -10.56
N LYS A 61 0.08 -10.61 -9.66
CA LYS A 61 -1.14 -11.27 -9.15
C LYS A 61 -1.37 -11.06 -7.66
N SER A 62 -0.48 -10.32 -6.98
CA SER A 62 -0.59 -10.03 -5.56
C SER A 62 -1.95 -9.43 -5.19
N GLU A 63 -2.50 -9.90 -4.07
CA GLU A 63 -3.70 -9.32 -3.46
C GLU A 63 -3.45 -7.85 -3.04
N ILE A 64 -2.20 -7.46 -2.80
CA ILE A 64 -1.80 -6.08 -2.48
C ILE A 64 -2.29 -5.11 -3.56
N LEU A 65 -2.20 -5.46 -4.84
CA LEU A 65 -2.69 -4.63 -5.95
C LEU A 65 -4.20 -4.41 -5.89
N VAL A 66 -4.95 -5.45 -5.52
CA VAL A 66 -6.41 -5.39 -5.39
C VAL A 66 -6.78 -4.48 -4.21
N VAL A 67 -6.11 -4.64 -3.08
CA VAL A 67 -6.39 -3.86 -1.87
C VAL A 67 -5.95 -2.41 -2.04
N LEU A 68 -4.83 -2.11 -2.71
CA LEU A 68 -4.42 -0.74 -3.07
C LEU A 68 -5.51 -0.02 -3.85
N LYS A 69 -6.13 -0.69 -4.84
CA LYS A 69 -7.23 -0.13 -5.63
C LYS A 69 -8.51 0.09 -4.79
N GLN A 70 -8.75 -0.77 -3.79
CA GLN A 70 -9.89 -0.59 -2.88
C GLN A 70 -9.67 0.59 -1.95
N LEU A 71 -8.45 0.75 -1.42
CA LEU A 71 -8.06 1.88 -0.59
C LEU A 71 -8.16 3.21 -1.35
N GLU A 72 -7.68 3.28 -2.59
CA GLU A 72 -7.83 4.46 -3.44
C GLU A 72 -9.31 4.89 -3.57
N LYS A 73 -10.19 3.92 -3.78
CA LYS A 73 -11.64 4.17 -3.89
C LYS A 73 -12.27 4.60 -2.57
N GLU A 74 -11.78 4.11 -1.43
CA GLU A 74 -12.25 4.54 -0.10
C GLU A 74 -11.88 6.01 0.13
N LEU A 75 -10.61 6.35 -0.07
CA LEU A 75 -10.09 7.72 0.14
C LEU A 75 -10.73 8.74 -0.80
N LYS A 76 -11.04 8.36 -2.04
CA LYS A 76 -11.74 9.24 -3.00
C LYS A 76 -13.23 9.42 -2.71
N LYS A 77 -13.84 8.56 -1.90
CA LYS A 77 -15.25 8.73 -1.47
C LYS A 77 -15.39 9.64 -0.26
N GLU A 78 -14.32 9.81 0.49
CA GLU A 78 -14.27 10.71 1.65
C GLU A 78 -13.95 12.17 1.26
N ASN A 79 -13.67 12.44 -0.03
CA ASN A 79 -13.49 13.78 -0.60
C ASN A 79 -14.71 14.27 -1.38
#